data_AF-A0A7C4VN03-F1
#
_entry.id   AF-A0A7C4VN03-F1
#
_cell.length_a   1.000
_cell.length_b   1.000
_cell.length_c   1.000
_cell.angle_alpha   90.00
_cell.angle_beta   90.00
_cell.angle_gamma   90.00
#
_symmetry.space_group_name_H-M   'P 1'
#
loop_
_entity.id
_entity.type
_entity.pdbx_description
1 polymer ?
#
loop_
_entity_poly.entity_id
_entity_poly.type
_entity_poly.pdbx_seq_one_letter_code
_entity_poly.pdbx_strand_id
1 'polypeptide(L)' 'MSKFWELLAESVMIQAILALGLLGGILYLIIMGRQVPDILMNAFMVILGYYFGTKSQQAVIKALKK' A
#
# COMPACT_ATOMS: atom_id res chain seq x y z
N MET A 1 -3.02 -7.43 20.10
CA MET A 1 -2.12 -6.76 19.12
C MET A 1 -1.83 -7.61 17.88
N SER A 2 -1.80 -8.95 17.95
CA SER A 2 -1.60 -9.83 16.78
C SER A 2 -2.79 -9.84 15.79
N LYS A 3 -4.03 -9.97 16.28
CA LYS A 3 -5.23 -10.06 15.41
C LYS A 3 -5.45 -8.86 14.48
N PHE A 4 -5.10 -7.64 14.92
CA PHE A 4 -5.30 -6.43 14.11
C PHE A 4 -4.35 -6.41 12.89
N TRP A 5 -3.11 -6.86 13.09
CA TRP A 5 -2.13 -7.04 12.02
C TRP A 5 -2.47 -8.21 11.09
N GLU A 6 -3.03 -9.30 11.64
CA GLU A 6 -3.56 -10.42 10.85
C GLU A 6 -4.71 -10.01 9.93
N LEU A 7 -5.68 -9.25 10.46
CA LEU A 7 -6.82 -8.73 9.71
C LEU A 7 -6.39 -7.74 8.60
N LEU A 8 -5.37 -6.93 8.86
CA LEU A 8 -4.77 -6.02 7.86
C LEU A 8 -3.99 -6.77 6.77
N ALA A 9 -3.31 -7.86 7.14
CA ALA A 9 -2.59 -8.72 6.20
C ALA A 9 -3.53 -9.50 5.29
N GLU A 10 -4.69 -9.94 5.80
CA GLU A 10 -5.73 -10.63 5.03
C GLU A 10 -6.49 -9.67 4.10
N SER A 11 -6.59 -8.40 4.51
CA SER A 11 -7.33 -7.37 3.78
C SER A 11 -6.52 -6.70 2.67
N VAL A 12 -6.15 -7.47 1.65
CA VAL A 12 -5.58 -6.94 0.39
C VAL A 12 -6.47 -5.84 -0.21
N MET A 13 -7.78 -5.94 0.01
CA MET A 13 -8.77 -4.95 -0.46
C MET A 13 -8.63 -3.59 0.25
N ILE A 14 -8.37 -3.58 1.56
CA ILE A 14 -8.17 -2.34 2.33
C ILE A 14 -6.87 -1.65 1.88
N GLN A 15 -5.80 -2.42 1.67
CA GLN A 15 -4.55 -1.88 1.15
C GLN A 15 -4.73 -1.25 -0.23
N ALA A 16 -5.50 -1.89 -1.12
CA ALA A 16 -5.82 -1.36 -2.44
C ALA A 16 -6.66 -0.07 -2.37
N ILE A 17 -7.67 -0.03 -1.50
CA ILE A 17 -8.51 1.17 -1.29
C ILE A 17 -7.66 2.32 -0.75
N LEU A 18 -6.79 2.07 0.22
CA LEU A 18 -5.88 3.08 0.77
C LEU A 18 -4.87 3.58 -0.28
N ALA A 19 -4.29 2.68 -1.07
CA ALA A 19 -3.37 3.04 -2.14
C ALA A 19 -4.06 3.92 -3.20
N LEU A 20 -5.27 3.54 -3.62
CA LEU A 20 -6.06 4.32 -4.59
C LEU A 20 -6.48 5.68 -4.02
N GLY A 21 -6.89 5.75 -2.75
CA GLY A 21 -7.24 7.00 -2.09
C GLY A 21 -6.06 7.98 -2.02
N LEU A 22 -4.89 7.50 -1.63
CA LEU A 22 -3.67 8.31 -1.59
C LEU A 22 -3.21 8.73 -2.99
N LEU A 23 -3.23 7.81 -3.96
CA LEU A 23 -2.92 8.13 -5.36
C LEU A 23 -3.85 9.22 -5.89
N GLY A 24 -5.15 9.11 -5.62
CA GLY A 24 -6.14 10.11 -6.00
C GLY A 24 -5.86 11.48 -5.36
N GLY A 25 -5.50 11.51 -4.07
CA GLY A 25 -5.11 12.73 -3.37
C GLY A 25 -3.84 13.37 -3.94
N ILE A 26 -2.83 12.57 -4.28
CA ILE A 26 -1.59 13.02 -4.92
C ILE A 26 -1.90 13.61 -6.31
N LEU A 27 -2.67 12.89 -7.14
CA LEU A 27 -3.06 13.36 -8.46
C LEU A 27 -3.85 14.67 -8.39
N TYR A 28 -4.78 14.78 -7.45
CA TYR A 28 -5.55 16.00 -7.21
C TYR A 28 -4.65 17.20 -6.87
N LEU A 29 -3.68 17.01 -5.97
CA LEU A 29 -2.73 18.06 -5.59
C LEU A 29 -1.84 18.49 -6.77
N ILE A 30 -1.39 17.51 -7.57
CA ILE A 30 -0.61 17.76 -8.79
C ILE A 30 -1.42 18.58 -9.79
N ILE A 31 -2.69 18.21 -10.06
CA ILE A 31 -3.57 18.92 -11.00
C ILE A 31 -3.85 20.35 -10.51
N MET A 32 -3.97 20.54 -9.19
CA MET A 32 -4.12 21.86 -8.56
C MET A 32 -2.84 22.71 -8.58
N GLY A 33 -1.70 22.18 -9.02
CA GLY A 33 -0.41 22.86 -8.95
C GLY A 33 0.07 23.10 -7.51
N ARG A 34 -0.47 22.36 -6.53
CA ARG A 34 -0.03 22.42 -5.14
C ARG A 34 1.09 21.42 -4.92
N GLN A 35 2.03 21.79 -4.06
CA GLN A 35 3.08 20.86 -3.64
C GLN A 35 2.46 19.69 -2.90
N VAL A 36 2.89 18.47 -3.25
CA VAL A 36 2.50 17.26 -2.55
C VAL A 36 3.26 17.22 -1.23
N PRO A 37 2.59 17.21 -0.07
CA PRO A 37 3.28 17.13 1.21
C PRO A 37 4.10 15.84 1.30
N ASP A 38 5.33 15.93 1.81
CA ASP A 38 6.21 14.75 1.94
C ASP A 38 5.57 13.64 2.76
N ILE A 39 4.76 13.98 3.77
CA ILE A 39 4.04 13.02 4.60
C ILE A 39 3.08 12.15 3.76
N LEU A 40 2.46 12.72 2.74
CA LEU A 40 1.49 12.04 1.87
C LEU A 40 2.23 11.09 0.92
N MET A 41 3.35 11.56 0.36
CA MET A 41 4.21 10.75 -0.48
C MET A 41 4.84 9.58 0.30
N ASN A 42 5.32 9.83 1.52
CA ASN A 42 5.87 8.81 2.41
C ASN A 42 4.81 7.77 2.78
N ALA A 43 3.58 8.20 3.13
CA ALA A 43 2.48 7.28 3.41
C ALA A 43 2.15 6.39 2.20
N PHE A 44 2.14 6.98 0.99
CA PHE A 44 1.91 6.25 -0.24
C PHE A 44 3.01 5.20 -0.51
N MET A 45 4.28 5.57 -0.32
CA MET A 45 5.41 4.63 -0.44
C MET A 45 5.33 3.48 0.58
N VAL A 46 4.94 3.74 1.81
CA VAL A 46 4.75 2.70 2.85
C VAL A 46 3.68 1.70 2.43
N ILE A 47 2.53 2.18 1.95
CA ILE A 47 1.44 1.31 1.51
C ILE A 47 1.84 0.49 0.27
N LEU A 48 2.53 1.09 -0.69
CA LEU A 48 3.07 0.36 -1.83
C LEU A 48 4.09 -0.70 -1.39
N GLY A 49 5.01 -0.36 -0.49
CA GLY A 49 5.99 -1.30 0.06
C GLY A 49 5.32 -2.48 0.76
N TYR A 50 4.26 -2.24 1.53
CA TYR A 50 3.49 -3.28 2.20
C TYR A 50 2.74 -4.19 1.20
N TYR A 51 2.12 -3.59 0.18
CA TYR A 51 1.41 -4.33 -0.88
C TYR A 51 2.35 -5.20 -1.72
N PHE A 52 3.48 -4.65 -2.19
CA PHE A 52 4.46 -5.41 -2.95
C PHE A 52 5.21 -6.44 -2.09
N GLY A 53 5.49 -6.12 -0.83
CA GLY A 53 6.13 -7.04 0.12
C GLY A 53 5.28 -8.29 0.38
N THR A 54 3.97 -8.13 0.58
CA THR A 54 3.04 -9.26 0.76
C THR A 54 2.93 -10.12 -0.50
N LYS A 55 2.87 -9.52 -1.68
CA LYS A 55 2.87 -10.26 -2.96
C LYS A 55 4.17 -11.01 -3.22
N SER A 56 5.31 -10.40 -2.91
CA SER A 56 6.64 -11.02 -3.05
C SER A 56 6.77 -12.25 -2.14
N GLN A 57 6.35 -12.16 -0.87
CA GLN A 57 6.35 -13.31 0.05
C GLN A 57 5.48 -14.46 -0.46
N GLN A 58 4.27 -14.18 -0.97
CA GLN A 58 3.41 -15.20 -1.55
C GLN A 58 4.04 -15.88 -2.77
N ALA A 59 4.74 -15.12 -3.63
CA ALA A 59 5.45 -15.65 -4.78
C ALA A 59 6.61 -16.57 -4.38
N VAL A 60 7.41 -16.16 -3.38
CA VAL A 60 8.52 -16.96 -2.83
C VAL A 60 8.01 -18.26 -2.21
N ILE A 61 6.96 -18.21 -1.38
CA ILE A 61 6.35 -19.40 -0.76
C ILE A 61 5.84 -20.38 -1.83
N LYS A 62 5.25 -19.86 -2.92
CA LYS A 62 4.76 -20.68 -4.03
C LYS A 62 5.92 -21.32 -4.82
N ALA A 63 7.04 -20.62 -4.97
CA ALA A 63 8.23 -21.13 -5.66
C ALA A 63 8.95 -22.24 -4.87
N LEU A 64 8.97 -22.17 -3.55
CA LEU A 64 9.60 -23.18 -2.67
C LEU A 64 8.77 -24.46 -2.50
N LYS A 65 7.49 -24.45 -2.87
CA LYS A 65 6.60 -25.63 -2.86
C LYS A 65 6.64 -26.46 -4.14
N LYS A 66 7.44 -26.08 -5.13
CA LYS A 66 7.60 -26.74 -6.42
C LYS A 66 8.89 -27.56 -6.45
#